data_AF-A0A4R2L2K8-F1
#
_entry.id   AF-A0A4R2L2K8-F1
#
_cell.length_a   1.000
_cell.length_b   1.000
_cell.length_c   1.000
_cell.angle_alpha   90.00
_cell.angle_beta   90.00
_cell.angle_gamma   90.00
#
_symmetry.space_group_name_H-M   'P 1'
#
loop_
_entity.id
_entity.type
_entity.pdbx_description
1 polymer ?
#
loop_
_entity_poly.entity_id
_entity_poly.type
_entity_poly.pdbx_seq_one_letter_code
_entity_poly.pdbx_strand_id
1 'polypeptide(L)'
;MTVCIVDTSIFCNVLDIPGKNQRCDEARGELAKHIEAQWSLLLPMVAIIETGNHIGHLRDGGDRRRYAERFRDEVRKACNGEAPWVTTPFPDKDSILEWLDDFPEHAACGRGFGDRSIVAEFDRQCILNRARRVLIWSLDRDLAGYDRRL
;
A
#
# COMPACT_ATOMS: atom_id res chain seq x y z
N MET A 1 -4.44 1.22 19.61
CA MET A 1 -4.64 1.88 18.30
C MET A 1 -3.56 1.40 17.33
N THR A 2 -3.93 0.87 16.17
CA THR A 2 -3.03 0.20 15.22
C THR A 2 -2.55 1.16 14.12
N VAL A 3 -1.32 0.98 13.63
CA VAL A 3 -0.83 1.57 12.38
C VAL A 3 -0.76 0.48 11.33
N CYS A 4 -1.31 0.73 10.15
CA CYS A 4 -1.44 -0.27 9.09
C CYS A 4 -0.95 0.32 7.78
N ILE A 5 0.10 -0.26 7.21
CA ILE A 5 0.60 0.09 5.89
C ILE A 5 -0.19 -0.71 4.85
N VAL A 6 -0.83 -0.02 3.90
CA VAL A 6 -1.68 -0.63 2.87
C VAL A 6 -0.85 -0.96 1.63
N ASP A 7 -0.79 -2.22 1.25
CA ASP A 7 -0.10 -2.67 0.03
C ASP A 7 -0.93 -2.44 -1.25
N THR A 8 -0.26 -2.43 -2.41
CA THR A 8 -0.85 -2.36 -3.75
C THR A 8 -1.95 -3.39 -3.97
N SER A 9 -1.73 -4.63 -3.52
CA SER A 9 -2.70 -5.71 -3.70
C SER A 9 -4.05 -5.39 -3.04
N ILE A 10 -4.04 -4.83 -1.83
CA ILE A 10 -5.24 -4.39 -1.12
C ILE A 10 -5.88 -3.20 -1.82
N PHE A 11 -5.08 -2.19 -2.17
CA PHE A 11 -5.61 -0.97 -2.78
C PHE A 11 -6.29 -1.26 -4.13
N CYS A 12 -5.70 -2.13 -4.95
CA CYS A 12 -6.29 -2.61 -6.19
C CYS A 12 -7.63 -3.35 -5.97
N ASN A 13 -7.74 -4.17 -4.92
CA ASN A 13 -8.99 -4.85 -4.58
C ASN A 13 -10.05 -3.85 -4.10
N VAL A 14 -9.71 -2.86 -3.27
CA VAL A 14 -10.70 -1.85 -2.84
C VAL A 14 -11.22 -1.05 -4.04
N LEU A 15 -10.31 -0.63 -4.94
CA LEU A 15 -10.65 0.09 -6.17
C LEU A 15 -11.22 -0.78 -7.29
N ASP A 16 -11.25 -2.10 -7.10
CA ASP A 16 -11.80 -3.09 -8.05
C ASP A 16 -11.12 -3.04 -9.42
N ILE A 17 -9.78 -2.96 -9.43
CA ILE A 17 -8.97 -2.89 -10.65
C ILE A 17 -9.00 -4.23 -11.39
N PRO A 18 -9.42 -4.29 -12.67
CA PRO A 18 -9.57 -5.54 -13.39
C PRO A 18 -8.27 -6.36 -13.43
N GLY A 19 -8.37 -7.65 -13.09
CA GLY A 19 -7.22 -8.57 -13.05
C GLY A 19 -6.38 -8.45 -11.77
N LYS A 20 -6.71 -7.52 -10.86
CA LYS A 20 -6.07 -7.30 -9.55
C LYS A 20 -7.10 -7.19 -8.42
N ASN A 21 -8.29 -7.76 -8.63
CA ASN A 21 -9.49 -7.54 -7.83
C ASN A 21 -10.14 -8.86 -7.35
N GLN A 22 -9.36 -9.92 -7.15
CA GLN A 22 -9.86 -11.26 -6.83
C GLN A 22 -10.53 -11.39 -5.45
N ARG A 23 -10.37 -10.39 -4.57
CA ARG A 23 -10.79 -10.37 -3.17
C ARG A 23 -11.48 -9.05 -2.79
N CYS A 24 -12.19 -8.42 -3.73
CA CYS A 24 -12.88 -7.12 -3.54
C CYS A 24 -13.74 -7.04 -2.27
N ASP A 25 -14.68 -7.97 -2.11
CA ASP A 25 -15.66 -7.93 -1.03
C ASP A 25 -14.97 -8.11 0.34
N GLU A 26 -13.96 -8.97 0.39
CA GLU A 26 -13.15 -9.17 1.57
C GLU A 26 -12.35 -7.93 1.92
N ALA A 27 -11.60 -7.36 0.97
CA ALA A 27 -10.80 -6.17 1.20
C ALA A 27 -11.65 -4.97 1.66
N ARG A 28 -12.85 -4.80 1.09
CA ARG A 28 -13.80 -3.75 1.52
C ARG A 28 -14.41 -4.03 2.89
N GLY A 29 -14.72 -5.29 3.19
CA GLY A 29 -15.20 -5.70 4.51
C GLY A 29 -14.16 -5.50 5.60
N GLU A 30 -12.89 -5.82 5.32
CA GLU A 30 -11.77 -5.55 6.23
C GLU A 30 -11.51 -4.06 6.39
N LEU A 31 -11.54 -3.28 5.31
CA LEU A 31 -11.44 -1.82 5.36
C LEU A 31 -12.49 -1.21 6.31
N ALA A 32 -13.75 -1.64 6.20
CA ALA A 32 -14.81 -1.18 7.08
C ALA A 32 -14.51 -1.47 8.55
N LYS A 33 -14.05 -2.68 8.87
CA LYS A 33 -13.63 -3.05 10.23
C LYS A 33 -12.45 -2.22 10.73
N HIS A 34 -11.48 -1.92 9.87
CA HIS A 34 -10.31 -1.10 10.25
C HIS A 34 -10.70 0.35 10.51
N ILE A 35 -11.66 0.89 9.75
CA ILE A 35 -12.26 2.22 9.98
C ILE A 35 -13.00 2.25 11.33
N GLU A 36 -13.87 1.26 11.58
CA GLU A 36 -14.60 1.15 12.85
C GLU A 36 -13.66 1.04 14.05
N ALA A 37 -12.56 0.30 13.90
CA ALA A 37 -11.53 0.16 14.93
C ALA A 37 -10.59 1.39 15.02
N GLN A 38 -10.81 2.44 14.24
CA GLN A 38 -10.01 3.66 14.17
C GLN A 38 -8.51 3.40 13.96
N TRP A 39 -8.18 2.50 13.02
CA TRP A 39 -6.79 2.25 12.65
C TRP A 39 -6.22 3.43 11.86
N SER A 40 -4.93 3.72 12.05
CA SER A 40 -4.21 4.65 11.18
C SER A 40 -3.78 3.91 9.93
N LEU A 41 -4.53 4.08 8.83
CA LEU A 41 -4.22 3.47 7.54
C LEU A 41 -3.27 4.40 6.77
N LEU A 42 -2.12 3.86 6.38
CA LEU A 42 -1.10 4.56 5.61
C LEU A 42 -1.08 4.00 4.19
N LEU A 43 -1.20 4.87 3.19
CA LEU A 43 -1.13 4.51 1.78
C LEU A 43 0.24 4.91 1.22
N PRO A 44 1.19 3.97 1.04
CA PRO A 44 2.51 4.26 0.50
C PRO A 44 2.45 4.81 -0.91
N MET A 45 3.41 5.69 -1.24
CA MET A 45 3.54 6.20 -2.60
C MET A 45 3.76 5.10 -3.64
N VAL A 46 4.47 4.02 -3.28
CA VAL A 46 4.64 2.88 -4.18
C VAL A 46 3.30 2.22 -4.53
N ALA A 47 2.39 2.06 -3.57
CA ALA A 47 1.08 1.47 -3.81
C ALA A 47 0.23 2.31 -4.78
N ILE A 48 0.36 3.64 -4.68
CA ILE A 48 -0.25 4.59 -5.60
C ILE A 48 0.35 4.43 -7.01
N ILE A 49 1.68 4.39 -7.12
CA ILE A 49 2.39 4.27 -8.41
C ILE A 49 2.05 2.95 -9.10
N GLU A 50 2.14 1.82 -8.39
CA GLU A 50 1.89 0.50 -8.94
C GLU A 50 0.41 0.30 -9.33
N THR A 51 -0.52 0.81 -8.52
CA THR A 51 -1.95 0.79 -8.87
C THR A 51 -2.22 1.63 -10.12
N GLY A 52 -1.64 2.83 -10.21
CA GLY A 52 -1.70 3.66 -11.41
C GLY A 52 -1.13 2.95 -12.64
N ASN A 53 -0.02 2.23 -12.47
CA ASN A 53 0.60 1.43 -13.53
C ASN A 53 -0.29 0.27 -13.98
N HIS A 54 -0.95 -0.44 -13.06
CA HIS A 54 -1.91 -1.48 -13.39
C HIS A 54 -3.09 -0.94 -14.20
N ILE A 55 -3.61 0.24 -13.83
CA ILE A 55 -4.67 0.93 -14.59
C ILE A 55 -4.18 1.27 -16.00
N GLY A 56 -2.98 1.84 -16.14
CA GLY A 56 -2.41 2.21 -17.44
C GLY A 56 -2.23 1.03 -18.40
N HIS A 57 -2.06 -0.18 -17.87
CA HIS A 57 -1.89 -1.43 -18.62
C HIS A 57 -3.19 -2.21 -18.86
N LEU A 58 -4.36 -1.70 -18.45
CA LEU A 58 -5.63 -2.33 -18.80
C LEU A 58 -5.81 -2.38 -20.33
N ARG A 59 -6.38 -3.48 -20.83
CA ARG A 59 -6.50 -3.73 -22.28
C ARG A 59 -7.46 -2.74 -22.95
N ASP A 60 -8.62 -2.52 -22.35
CA ASP A 60 -9.65 -1.63 -22.88
C ASP A 60 -9.39 -0.15 -22.53
N GLY A 61 -9.54 0.73 -23.51
CA GLY A 61 -9.28 2.17 -23.32
C GLY A 61 -10.36 2.89 -22.50
N GLY A 62 -11.60 2.42 -22.56
CA GLY A 62 -12.70 2.90 -21.72
C GLY A 62 -12.46 2.55 -20.26
N ASP A 63 -12.05 1.31 -19.98
CA ASP A 63 -11.65 0.86 -18.65
C ASP A 63 -10.48 1.67 -18.11
N ARG A 64 -9.42 1.88 -18.91
CA ARG A 64 -8.28 2.73 -18.50
C ARG A 64 -8.77 4.09 -18.00
N ARG A 65 -9.66 4.75 -18.74
CA ARG A 65 -10.19 6.05 -18.34
C ARG A 65 -11.07 5.96 -17.08
N ARG A 66 -12.02 5.03 -17.06
CA ARG A 66 -12.96 4.85 -15.95
C ARG A 66 -12.23 4.60 -14.63
N TYR A 67 -11.27 3.68 -14.62
CA TYR A 67 -10.51 3.35 -13.42
C TYR A 67 -9.51 4.44 -13.04
N ALA A 68 -8.93 5.16 -14.01
CA ALA A 68 -8.08 6.32 -13.72
C ALA A 68 -8.87 7.45 -13.04
N GLU A 69 -10.12 7.70 -13.43
CA GLU A 69 -10.99 8.68 -12.78
C GLU A 69 -11.31 8.29 -11.32
N ARG A 70 -11.65 7.02 -11.08
CA ARG A 70 -11.86 6.49 -9.73
C ARG A 70 -10.60 6.60 -8.87
N PHE A 71 -9.45 6.19 -9.41
CA PHE A 71 -8.16 6.28 -8.74
C PHE A 71 -7.79 7.73 -8.41
N ARG A 72 -7.98 8.66 -9.36
CA ARG A 72 -7.76 10.10 -9.15
C ARG A 72 -8.54 10.60 -7.94
N ASP A 73 -9.83 10.30 -7.88
CA ASP A 73 -10.69 10.80 -6.80
C ASP A 73 -10.26 10.26 -5.45
N GLU A 74 -9.89 8.99 -5.39
CA GLU A 74 -9.53 8.36 -4.12
C GLU A 74 -8.14 8.75 -3.62
N VAL A 75 -7.16 8.90 -4.51
CA VAL A 75 -5.84 9.42 -4.16
C VAL A 75 -5.93 10.90 -3.76
N ARG A 76 -6.78 11.70 -4.44
CA ARG A 76 -7.00 13.10 -4.05
C ARG A 76 -7.53 13.20 -2.63
N LYS A 77 -8.53 12.39 -2.27
CA LYS A 77 -9.05 12.36 -0.89
C LYS A 77 -7.97 11.92 0.10
N ALA A 78 -7.15 10.92 -0.25
CA ALA A 78 -6.04 10.47 0.60
C ALA A 78 -5.02 11.59 0.89
N CYS A 79 -4.64 12.35 -0.14
CA CYS A 79 -3.72 13.49 0.00
C CYS A 79 -4.31 14.62 0.86
N ASN A 80 -5.64 14.79 0.84
CA ASN A 80 -6.34 15.82 1.59
C ASN A 80 -6.78 15.37 3.01
N GLY A 81 -6.55 14.12 3.38
CA GLY A 81 -7.04 13.55 4.65
C GLY A 81 -8.56 13.32 4.70
N GLU A 82 -9.20 13.20 3.54
CA GLU A 82 -10.64 12.95 3.37
C GLU A 82 -10.96 11.48 3.09
N ALA A 83 -9.93 10.63 2.96
CA ALA A 83 -10.06 9.18 2.80
C ALA A 83 -9.76 8.45 4.12
N PRO A 84 -10.16 7.17 4.25
CA PRO A 84 -9.78 6.31 5.38
C PRO A 84 -8.28 6.19 5.61
N TRP A 85 -7.47 6.42 4.58
CA TRP A 85 -6.01 6.37 4.60
C TRP A 85 -5.38 7.72 4.29
N VAL A 86 -4.16 7.89 4.80
CA VAL A 86 -3.31 9.06 4.56
C VAL A 86 -2.07 8.62 3.80
N THR A 87 -1.64 9.41 2.82
CA THR A 87 -0.45 9.10 2.02
C THR A 87 0.84 9.21 2.84
N THR A 88 1.78 8.29 2.62
CA THR A 88 3.13 8.44 3.19
C THR A 88 3.97 9.41 2.33
N PRO A 89 5.02 10.03 2.90
CA PRO A 89 5.97 10.82 2.11
C PRO A 89 6.64 9.99 1.02
N PHE A 90 7.10 10.66 -0.04
CA PHE A 90 8.10 10.08 -0.94
C PHE A 90 9.43 9.90 -0.19
N PRO A 91 10.19 8.82 -0.48
CA PRO A 91 11.52 8.67 0.06
C PRO A 91 12.45 9.77 -0.45
N ASP A 92 13.36 10.22 0.41
CA ASP A 92 14.46 11.07 0.01
C ASP A 92 15.58 10.25 -0.65
N LYS A 93 16.58 10.96 -1.18
CA LYS A 93 17.73 10.35 -1.86
C LYS A 93 18.46 9.36 -0.96
N ASP A 94 18.64 9.70 0.31
CA ASP A 94 19.44 8.90 1.24
C ASP A 94 18.72 7.59 1.58
N SER A 95 17.39 7.66 1.78
CA SER A 95 16.54 6.47 1.92
C SER A 95 16.64 5.55 0.71
N ILE A 96 16.62 6.10 -0.51
CA ILE A 96 16.74 5.30 -1.74
C ILE A 96 18.10 4.61 -1.81
N LEU A 97 19.20 5.31 -1.46
CA LEU A 97 20.54 4.73 -1.45
C LEU A 97 20.65 3.59 -0.42
N GLU A 98 20.10 3.77 0.77
CA GLU A 98 20.05 2.72 1.80
C GLU A 98 19.30 1.47 1.30
N TRP A 99 18.17 1.66 0.60
CA TRP A 99 17.42 0.53 0.06
C TRP A 99 18.13 -0.15 -1.12
N LEU A 100 19.00 0.57 -1.84
CA LEU A 100 19.78 -0.01 -2.93
C LEU A 100 20.90 -0.91 -2.42
N ASP A 101 21.44 -0.61 -1.24
CA ASP A 101 22.55 -1.37 -0.66
C ASP A 101 22.18 -2.83 -0.33
N ASP A 102 20.94 -3.08 0.09
CA ASP A 102 20.42 -4.43 0.40
C ASP A 102 19.42 -4.98 -0.65
N PHE A 103 19.12 -4.23 -1.70
CA PHE A 103 18.20 -4.67 -2.73
C PHE A 103 18.64 -5.96 -3.45
N PRO A 104 19.92 -6.20 -3.78
CA PRO A 104 20.35 -7.44 -4.44
C PRO A 104 19.90 -8.71 -3.69
N GLU A 105 19.95 -8.69 -2.36
CA GLU A 105 19.51 -9.78 -1.50
C GLU A 105 17.98 -9.95 -1.55
N HIS A 106 17.24 -8.85 -1.57
CA HIS A 106 15.79 -8.88 -1.74
C HIS A 106 15.39 -9.43 -3.11
N ALA A 107 16.06 -8.98 -4.18
CA ALA A 107 15.83 -9.43 -5.54
C ALA A 107 16.17 -10.92 -5.70
N ALA A 108 17.21 -11.42 -5.03
CA ALA A 108 17.55 -12.85 -5.01
C ALA A 108 16.44 -13.71 -4.39
N CYS A 109 15.60 -13.13 -3.53
CA CYS A 109 14.40 -13.78 -2.98
C CYS A 109 13.13 -13.54 -3.81
N GLY A 110 13.22 -12.89 -4.98
CA GLY A 110 12.07 -12.58 -5.83
C GLY A 110 11.27 -11.36 -5.41
N ARG A 111 11.74 -10.57 -4.45
CA ARG A 111 11.07 -9.34 -3.99
C ARG A 111 11.42 -8.14 -4.85
N GLY A 112 10.41 -7.35 -5.19
CA GLY A 112 10.58 -6.11 -5.95
C GLY A 112 11.16 -4.99 -5.11
N PHE A 113 11.69 -3.96 -5.78
CA PHE A 113 12.10 -2.73 -5.11
C PHE A 113 10.91 -2.01 -4.46
N GLY A 114 9.71 -2.19 -5.03
CA GLY A 114 8.46 -1.73 -4.43
C GLY A 114 8.21 -2.37 -3.06
N ASP A 115 8.26 -3.70 -2.96
CA ASP A 115 8.12 -4.43 -1.69
C ASP A 115 9.16 -3.97 -0.66
N ARG A 116 10.42 -3.81 -1.09
CA ARG A 116 11.50 -3.29 -0.24
C ARG A 116 11.17 -1.91 0.34
N SER A 117 10.54 -1.03 -0.43
CA SER A 117 10.10 0.28 0.03
C SER A 117 8.93 0.21 1.04
N ILE A 118 8.02 -0.75 0.89
CA ILE A 118 6.93 -0.98 1.86
C ILE A 118 7.51 -1.50 3.18
N VAL A 119 8.47 -2.43 3.12
CA VAL A 119 9.19 -2.93 4.30
C VAL A 119 9.95 -1.80 5.01
N ALA A 120 10.61 -0.92 4.25
CA ALA A 120 11.26 0.27 4.81
C ALA A 120 10.28 1.16 5.58
N GLU A 121 9.09 1.40 5.00
CA GLU A 121 8.06 2.20 5.64
C GLU A 121 7.53 1.51 6.90
N PHE A 122 7.38 0.17 6.88
CA PHE A 122 7.03 -0.60 8.07
C PHE A 122 8.06 -0.44 9.19
N ASP A 123 9.36 -0.54 8.89
CA ASP A 123 10.44 -0.38 9.86
C ASP A 123 10.45 1.05 10.44
N ARG A 124 10.28 2.06 9.58
CA ARG A 124 10.15 3.46 9.99
C ARG A 124 8.97 3.67 10.93
N GLN A 125 7.80 3.11 10.60
CA GLN A 125 6.61 3.20 11.44
C GLN A 125 6.77 2.46 12.76
N CYS A 126 7.53 1.36 12.77
CA CYS A 126 7.90 0.67 14.00
C CYS A 126 8.70 1.59 14.93
N ILE A 127 9.70 2.31 14.41
CA ILE A 127 10.51 3.25 15.21
C ILE A 127 9.66 4.40 15.75
N LEU A 128 8.79 4.98 14.93
CA LEU A 128 7.94 6.12 15.29
C LEU A 128 6.82 5.76 16.27
N ASN A 129 6.29 4.54 16.19
CA ASN A 129 5.12 4.11 16.95
C ASN A 129 5.44 2.98 17.93
N ARG A 130 6.46 3.13 18.79
CA ARG A 130 6.95 2.07 19.70
C ARG A 130 5.90 1.47 20.63
N ALA A 131 4.86 2.24 20.99
CA ALA A 131 3.77 1.82 21.86
C ALA A 131 2.49 1.45 21.08
N ARG A 132 2.58 1.17 19.78
CA ARG A 132 1.45 0.74 18.94
C ARG A 132 1.83 -0.49 18.12
N ARG A 133 0.83 -1.32 17.85
CA ARG A 133 0.93 -2.37 16.82
C ARG A 133 1.12 -1.72 15.46
N VAL A 134 2.07 -2.23 14.69
CA VAL A 134 2.36 -1.82 13.31
C VAL A 134 2.31 -3.07 12.45
N LEU A 135 1.60 -3.04 11.32
CA LEU A 135 1.53 -4.16 10.39
C LEU A 135 1.45 -3.68 8.93
N ILE A 136 1.79 -4.58 8.00
CA ILE A 136 1.50 -4.44 6.58
C ILE A 136 0.22 -5.23 6.27
N TRP A 137 -0.76 -4.59 5.65
CA TRP A 137 -1.96 -5.24 5.14
C TRP A 137 -1.77 -5.50 3.65
N SER A 138 -1.55 -6.77 3.33
CA SER A 138 -1.23 -7.25 1.98
C SER A 138 -1.83 -8.65 1.74
N LEU A 139 -2.16 -8.94 0.48
CA LEU A 139 -2.47 -10.30 0.00
C LEU A 139 -1.22 -11.04 -0.48
N ASP A 140 -0.08 -10.34 -0.60
CA ASP A 140 1.22 -10.93 -0.91
C ASP A 140 1.77 -11.66 0.32
N ARG A 141 2.20 -12.90 0.13
CA ARG A 141 2.74 -13.74 1.21
C ARG A 141 4.05 -13.19 1.75
N ASP A 142 4.84 -12.53 0.90
CA ASP A 142 6.13 -11.96 1.29
C ASP A 142 5.96 -10.74 2.19
N LEU A 143 4.81 -10.06 2.13
CA LEU A 143 4.50 -8.88 2.96
C LEU A 143 3.52 -9.18 4.10
N ALA A 144 2.66 -10.20 3.97
CA ALA A 144 1.64 -10.54 4.97
C ALA A 144 2.22 -10.97 6.34
N GLY A 145 3.49 -11.34 6.41
CA GLY A 145 4.18 -11.71 7.65
C GLY A 145 4.58 -10.54 8.55
N TYR A 146 4.52 -9.31 8.05
CA TYR A 146 4.99 -8.13 8.79
C TYR A 146 3.91 -7.62 9.76
N ASP A 147 4.00 -8.06 11.01
CA ASP A 147 3.10 -7.67 12.11
C ASP A 147 3.87 -7.58 13.43
N ARG A 148 4.26 -6.36 13.81
CA ARG A 148 4.87 -6.10 15.11
C ARG A 148 3.78 -5.83 16.15
N ARG A 149 3.52 -6.85 16.96
CA ARG A 149 2.64 -6.78 18.13
C ARG A 149 3.39 -6.20 19.35
N LEU A 150 2.62 -5.58 20.25
CA LEU A 150 3.09 -5.23 21.59
C LEU A 150 2.79 -6.37 22.55
#